data_AF-V8BGX2-F1
#
_entry.id   AF-V8BGX2-F1
#
_cell.length_a   1.000
_cell.length_b   1.000
_cell.length_c   1.000
_cell.angle_alpha   90.00
_cell.angle_beta   90.00
_cell.angle_gamma   90.00
#
_symmetry.space_group_name_H-M   'P 1'
#
loop_
_entity.id
_entity.type
_entity.pdbx_description
1 polymer ?
#
loop_
_entity_poly.entity_id
_entity_poly.type
_entity_poly.pdbx_seq_one_letter_code
_entity_poly.pdbx_strand_id
1 'polypeptide(L)'
;MNRILLYVHYNKSDDLSSHVLYQLEKLFPLFSRILLISNSYLSTEHLKSLRKIGINEVVQRENIGYDFAAWRDGMNYIGFNSLIDYDSVTLMNDTCIGPLWDLKEYFEKFEKQLDIDFWGMTNFRKTKYFKEHLQSYFVSYSRQVVSSKVFQKFWTSIRDYENIRSVIDRYETRFTGILTKSGFKYGVVFNTLHENSDEMVHPDFSYYKPFKILEHRVPVLKVKAIQAHPLQADQLKNKIREVSDFPIEILNSVYSSIEFFSIENEQTERYTLLKKVRNKIKRTIGRKG
;
A
#
# COMPACT_ATOMS: atom_id res chain seq x y z
N MET A 1 6.67 6.30 -21.01
CA MET A 1 6.42 4.85 -20.81
C MET A 1 4.92 4.64 -20.74
N ASN A 2 4.44 3.54 -21.29
CA ASN A 2 3.04 3.10 -21.27
C ASN A 2 2.76 2.38 -19.93
N ARG A 3 2.25 3.11 -18.94
CA ARG A 3 2.02 2.58 -17.57
C ARG A 3 0.54 2.39 -17.30
N ILE A 4 0.17 1.29 -16.65
CA ILE A 4 -1.17 1.09 -16.10
C ILE A 4 -1.16 1.09 -14.57
N LEU A 5 -2.16 1.73 -13.98
CA LEU A 5 -2.44 1.70 -12.55
C LEU A 5 -3.73 0.92 -12.27
N LEU A 6 -3.66 -0.04 -11.35
CA LEU A 6 -4.82 -0.63 -10.70
C LEU A 6 -4.91 -0.07 -9.28
N TYR A 7 -5.83 0.85 -9.08
CA TYR A 7 -6.02 1.57 -7.83
C TYR A 7 -7.20 0.98 -7.06
N VAL A 8 -6.98 0.53 -5.83
CA VAL A 8 -8.04 0.03 -4.95
C VAL A 8 -8.52 1.13 -4.01
N HIS A 9 -9.84 1.31 -3.96
CA HIS A 9 -10.53 2.22 -3.06
C HIS A 9 -11.44 1.44 -2.11
N TYR A 10 -11.44 1.81 -0.82
CA TYR A 10 -12.40 1.33 0.15
C TYR A 10 -12.72 2.38 1.22
N ASN A 11 -14.01 2.62 1.41
CA ASN A 11 -14.55 3.42 2.50
C ASN A 11 -15.75 2.69 3.15
N LYS A 12 -15.73 2.56 4.48
CA LYS A 12 -16.79 1.87 5.24
C LYS A 12 -18.18 2.51 5.10
N SER A 13 -18.22 3.78 4.74
CA SER A 13 -19.43 4.60 4.63
C SER A 13 -19.75 4.96 3.17
N ASP A 14 -19.17 4.25 2.21
CA ASP A 14 -19.39 4.47 0.77
C ASP A 14 -19.04 5.89 0.29
N ASP A 15 -18.21 6.58 1.05
CA ASP A 15 -17.71 7.92 0.74
C ASP A 15 -16.45 7.86 -0.15
N LEU A 16 -16.21 8.95 -0.90
CA LEU A 16 -14.99 9.15 -1.67
C LEU A 16 -14.22 10.33 -1.10
N SER A 17 -13.24 10.05 -0.24
CA SER A 17 -12.53 11.08 0.51
C SER A 17 -11.71 12.02 -0.40
N SER A 18 -11.59 13.29 0.01
CA SER A 18 -10.87 14.34 -0.72
C SER A 18 -9.41 13.99 -1.05
N HIS A 19 -8.71 13.30 -0.14
CA HIS A 19 -7.34 12.86 -0.39
C HIS A 19 -7.23 11.80 -1.50
N VAL A 20 -8.26 10.97 -1.70
CA VAL A 20 -8.30 9.97 -2.79
C VAL A 20 -8.47 10.66 -4.13
N LEU A 21 -9.37 11.65 -4.21
CA LEU A 21 -9.55 12.46 -5.42
C LEU A 21 -8.25 13.19 -5.80
N TYR A 22 -7.60 13.83 -4.83
CA TYR A 22 -6.31 14.48 -5.04
C TYR A 22 -5.24 13.47 -5.50
N GLN A 23 -5.18 12.31 -4.87
CA GLN A 23 -4.21 11.28 -5.22
C GLN A 23 -4.40 10.82 -6.67
N LEU A 24 -5.63 10.50 -7.06
CA LEU A 24 -5.95 10.09 -8.44
C LEU A 24 -5.67 11.20 -9.46
N GLU A 25 -5.98 12.45 -9.13
CA GLU A 25 -5.69 13.61 -9.99
C GLU A 25 -4.18 13.77 -10.24
N LYS A 26 -3.36 13.61 -9.19
CA LYS A 26 -1.89 13.69 -9.31
C LYS A 26 -1.29 12.47 -10.00
N LEU A 27 -1.92 11.30 -9.90
CA LEU A 27 -1.48 10.08 -10.58
C LEU A 27 -1.86 10.08 -12.06
N PHE A 28 -3.02 10.65 -12.43
CA PHE A 28 -3.54 10.68 -13.80
C PHE A 28 -2.50 10.95 -14.90
N PRO A 29 -1.67 12.02 -14.83
CA PRO A 29 -0.70 12.31 -15.88
C PRO A 29 0.46 11.30 -15.99
N LEU A 30 0.63 10.41 -15.00
CA LEU A 30 1.73 9.43 -14.98
C LEU A 30 1.39 8.11 -15.65
N PHE A 31 0.10 7.83 -15.85
CA PHE A 31 -0.40 6.56 -16.38
C PHE A 31 -1.18 6.78 -17.67
N SER A 32 -0.97 5.91 -18.65
CA SER A 32 -1.79 5.89 -19.87
C SER A 32 -3.19 5.34 -19.60
N ARG A 33 -3.35 4.56 -18.52
CA ARG A 33 -4.61 3.98 -18.08
C ARG A 33 -4.65 3.84 -16.56
N ILE A 34 -5.76 4.23 -15.96
CA ILE A 34 -6.05 4.01 -14.55
C ILE A 34 -7.38 3.25 -14.46
N LEU A 35 -7.33 2.05 -13.89
CA LEU A 35 -8.51 1.29 -13.47
C LEU A 35 -8.72 1.53 -11.97
N LEU A 36 -9.80 2.22 -11.62
CA LEU A 36 -10.24 2.34 -10.23
C LEU A 36 -11.12 1.15 -9.86
N ILE A 37 -10.75 0.45 -8.78
CA ILE A 37 -11.45 -0.72 -8.27
C ILE A 37 -11.97 -0.35 -6.89
N SER A 38 -13.26 -0.05 -6.79
CA SER A 38 -13.91 0.33 -5.54
C SER A 38 -14.53 -0.88 -4.86
N ASN A 39 -14.08 -1.18 -3.64
CA ASN A 39 -14.72 -2.11 -2.71
C ASN A 39 -15.87 -1.45 -1.92
N SER A 40 -16.34 -0.29 -2.38
CA SER A 40 -17.43 0.52 -1.83
C SER A 40 -18.39 0.92 -2.93
N TYR A 41 -19.64 1.20 -2.58
CA TYR A 41 -20.60 1.77 -3.51
C TYR A 41 -20.29 3.24 -3.76
N LEU A 42 -20.07 3.61 -5.03
CA LEU A 42 -19.83 4.99 -5.45
C LEU A 42 -21.11 5.54 -6.08
N SER A 43 -21.67 6.56 -5.43
CA SER A 43 -22.83 7.30 -5.92
C SER A 43 -22.58 7.94 -7.29
N THR A 44 -23.66 8.36 -7.96
CA THR A 44 -23.54 9.10 -9.22
C THR A 44 -22.69 10.38 -9.09
N GLU A 45 -22.74 11.05 -7.93
CA GLU A 45 -21.92 12.25 -7.67
C GLU A 45 -20.44 11.93 -7.46
N HIS A 46 -20.11 10.80 -6.81
CA HIS A 46 -18.74 10.30 -6.72
C HIS A 46 -18.19 9.99 -8.13
N LEU A 47 -18.96 9.28 -8.94
CA LEU A 47 -18.57 8.95 -10.32
C LEU A 47 -18.42 10.21 -11.21
N LYS A 48 -19.27 11.23 -11.02
CA LYS A 48 -19.10 12.53 -11.69
C LYS A 48 -17.81 13.21 -11.28
N SER A 49 -17.46 13.18 -9.99
CA SER A 49 -16.23 13.80 -9.46
C SER A 49 -14.98 13.11 -10.01
N LEU A 50 -15.00 11.77 -10.12
CA LEU A 50 -13.93 10.98 -10.75
C LEU A 50 -13.76 11.32 -12.24
N ARG A 51 -14.86 11.42 -12.99
CA ARG A 51 -14.81 11.80 -14.41
C ARG A 51 -14.21 13.20 -14.64
N LYS A 52 -14.47 14.15 -13.73
CA LYS A 52 -13.90 15.52 -13.83
C LYS A 52 -12.37 15.53 -13.78
N ILE A 53 -11.75 14.57 -13.08
CA ILE A 53 -10.29 14.42 -12.99
C ILE A 53 -9.74 13.37 -13.97
N GLY A 54 -10.55 12.94 -14.95
CA GLY A 54 -10.12 12.00 -16.00
C GLY A 54 -10.25 10.52 -15.67
N ILE A 55 -10.76 10.15 -14.48
CA ILE A 55 -10.96 8.75 -14.10
C ILE A 55 -12.31 8.27 -14.63
N ASN A 56 -12.27 7.56 -15.76
CA ASN A 56 -13.45 7.09 -16.49
C ASN A 56 -13.73 5.60 -16.32
N GLU A 57 -12.72 4.83 -15.87
CA GLU A 57 -12.80 3.38 -15.77
C GLU A 57 -12.88 2.96 -14.30
N VAL A 58 -14.10 2.62 -13.87
CA VAL A 58 -14.40 2.29 -12.47
C VAL A 58 -15.12 0.95 -12.41
N VAL A 59 -14.56 0.02 -11.66
CA VAL A 59 -15.18 -1.26 -11.31
C VAL A 59 -15.58 -1.20 -9.84
N GLN A 60 -16.84 -1.50 -9.54
CA GLN A 60 -17.34 -1.61 -8.17
C GLN A 60 -17.54 -3.09 -7.83
N ARG A 61 -17.13 -3.49 -6.64
CA ARG A 61 -17.22 -4.88 -6.15
C ARG A 61 -17.48 -4.90 -4.65
N GLU A 62 -17.91 -6.05 -4.14
CA GLU A 62 -18.01 -6.27 -2.69
C GLU A 62 -16.62 -6.28 -2.03
N ASN A 63 -16.52 -5.85 -0.78
CA ASN A 63 -15.25 -5.86 -0.03
C ASN A 63 -14.86 -7.25 0.49
N ILE A 64 -14.86 -8.26 -0.39
CA ILE A 64 -14.44 -9.64 -0.09
C ILE A 64 -13.04 -9.86 -0.66
N GLY A 65 -12.16 -10.51 0.13
CA GLY A 65 -10.76 -10.75 -0.26
C GLY A 65 -9.86 -9.50 -0.26
N TYR A 66 -10.43 -8.33 0.04
CA TYR A 66 -9.75 -7.04 0.19
C TYR A 66 -8.89 -6.68 -1.04
N ASP A 67 -7.82 -5.91 -0.85
CA ASP A 67 -7.02 -5.33 -1.93
C ASP A 67 -6.43 -6.37 -2.88
N PHE A 68 -5.95 -7.51 -2.37
CA PHE A 68 -5.37 -8.55 -3.20
C PHE A 68 -6.38 -9.21 -4.15
N ALA A 69 -7.61 -9.46 -3.68
CA ALA A 69 -8.67 -9.95 -4.56
C ALA A 69 -9.14 -8.85 -5.52
N ALA A 70 -9.23 -7.60 -5.05
CA ALA A 70 -9.58 -6.46 -5.90
C ALA A 70 -8.57 -6.27 -7.04
N TRP A 71 -7.26 -6.27 -6.77
CA TRP A 71 -6.23 -6.22 -7.81
C TRP A 71 -6.28 -7.42 -8.74
N ARG A 72 -6.50 -8.65 -8.24
CA ARG A 72 -6.73 -9.83 -9.11
C ARG A 72 -7.91 -9.60 -10.04
N ASP A 73 -9.05 -9.13 -9.52
CA ASP A 73 -10.26 -8.89 -10.30
C ASP A 73 -10.04 -7.79 -11.33
N GLY A 74 -9.31 -6.73 -10.98
CA GLY A 74 -8.87 -5.72 -11.93
C GLY A 74 -7.95 -6.27 -13.02
N MET A 75 -7.00 -7.15 -12.67
CA MET A 75 -6.14 -7.82 -13.65
C MET A 75 -6.95 -8.74 -14.59
N ASN A 76 -7.98 -9.43 -14.07
CA ASN A 76 -8.90 -10.23 -14.87
C ASN A 76 -9.74 -9.35 -15.82
N TYR A 77 -10.22 -8.20 -15.33
CA TYR A 77 -10.98 -7.23 -16.12
C TYR A 77 -10.17 -6.69 -17.31
N ILE A 78 -8.89 -6.34 -17.08
CA ILE A 78 -7.98 -5.90 -18.15
C ILE A 78 -7.58 -7.07 -19.07
N GLY A 79 -7.48 -8.27 -18.49
CA GLY A 79 -6.95 -9.47 -19.12
C GLY A 79 -5.44 -9.58 -18.89
N PHE A 80 -5.02 -10.72 -18.31
CA PHE A 80 -3.62 -11.00 -18.00
C PHE A 80 -2.70 -11.00 -19.23
N ASN A 81 -3.22 -11.35 -20.40
CA ASN A 81 -2.49 -11.26 -21.67
C ASN A 81 -2.34 -9.80 -22.13
N SER A 82 -3.31 -8.93 -21.86
CA SER A 82 -3.23 -7.50 -22.19
C SER A 82 -2.29 -6.75 -21.24
N LEU A 83 -2.13 -7.23 -20.00
CA LEU A 83 -1.23 -6.59 -19.02
C LEU A 83 0.23 -6.58 -19.47
N ILE A 84 0.65 -7.52 -20.33
CA ILE A 84 2.03 -7.59 -20.81
C ILE A 84 2.37 -6.48 -21.83
N ASP A 85 1.37 -5.79 -22.37
CA ASP A 85 1.57 -4.72 -23.35
C ASP A 85 2.01 -3.41 -22.68
N TYR A 86 1.79 -3.27 -21.38
CA TYR A 86 2.27 -2.13 -20.59
C TYR A 86 3.76 -2.29 -20.26
N ASP A 87 4.48 -1.17 -20.21
CA ASP A 87 5.88 -1.14 -19.75
C ASP A 87 5.97 -1.47 -18.25
N SER A 88 4.94 -1.06 -17.49
CA SER A 88 4.80 -1.36 -16.07
C SER A 88 3.35 -1.46 -15.63
N VAL A 89 3.08 -2.33 -14.64
CA VAL A 89 1.80 -2.43 -13.94
C VAL A 89 2.01 -1.99 -12.49
N THR A 90 1.32 -0.93 -12.07
CA THR A 90 1.36 -0.45 -10.69
C THR A 90 0.10 -0.84 -9.94
N LEU A 91 0.27 -1.36 -8.72
CA LEU A 91 -0.79 -1.64 -7.78
C LEU A 91 -0.69 -0.63 -6.64
N MET A 92 -1.81 0.02 -6.32
CA MET A 92 -1.90 0.99 -5.23
C MET A 92 -3.24 0.85 -4.52
N ASN A 93 -3.29 1.16 -3.24
CA ASN A 93 -4.53 1.33 -2.49
C ASN A 93 -4.60 2.72 -1.86
N ASP A 94 -5.79 3.10 -1.39
CA ASP A 94 -6.10 4.38 -0.79
C ASP A 94 -5.73 4.51 0.69
N THR A 95 -4.94 3.59 1.25
CA THR A 95 -4.59 3.61 2.67
C THR A 95 -3.59 4.71 3.07
N CYS A 96 -3.13 5.50 2.09
CA CYS A 96 -2.16 6.57 2.26
C CYS A 96 -2.66 7.90 1.70
N ILE A 97 -2.33 9.00 2.40
CA ILE A 97 -2.39 10.34 1.82
C ILE A 97 -1.19 10.57 0.91
N GLY A 98 -1.35 11.51 -0.02
CA GLY A 98 -0.31 11.93 -0.96
C GLY A 98 -0.85 11.98 -2.40
N PRO A 99 0.03 12.18 -3.40
CA PRO A 99 1.46 12.30 -3.22
C PRO A 99 1.89 13.59 -2.49
N LEU A 100 2.90 13.49 -1.63
CA LEU A 100 3.53 14.62 -0.93
C LEU A 100 4.62 15.28 -1.80
N TRP A 101 5.23 14.51 -2.71
CA TRP A 101 6.21 14.97 -3.68
C TRP A 101 5.87 14.39 -5.05
N ASP A 102 6.29 15.05 -6.14
CA ASP A 102 5.98 14.58 -7.50
C ASP A 102 6.48 13.15 -7.74
N LEU A 103 5.54 12.25 -8.02
CA LEU A 103 5.82 10.84 -8.28
C LEU A 103 6.57 10.61 -9.59
N LYS A 104 6.55 11.57 -10.53
CA LYS A 104 7.26 11.48 -11.81
C LYS A 104 8.74 11.16 -11.63
N GLU A 105 9.41 11.85 -10.71
CA GLU A 105 10.85 11.66 -10.45
C GLU A 105 11.16 10.25 -9.93
N TYR A 106 10.26 9.66 -9.13
CA TYR A 106 10.42 8.31 -8.60
C TYR A 106 10.27 7.27 -9.71
N PHE A 107 9.25 7.40 -10.56
CA PHE A 107 9.09 6.53 -11.73
C PHE A 107 10.32 6.61 -12.63
N GLU A 108 10.73 7.80 -13.03
CA GLU A 108 11.90 7.97 -13.91
C GLU A 108 13.19 7.43 -13.29
N LYS A 109 13.36 7.56 -11.97
CA LYS A 109 14.50 7.00 -11.23
C LYS A 109 14.53 5.48 -11.32
N PHE A 110 13.42 4.80 -11.02
CA PHE A 110 13.38 3.34 -11.02
C PHE A 110 13.40 2.75 -12.44
N GLU A 111 12.80 3.44 -13.42
CA GLU A 111 12.82 3.01 -14.82
C GLU A 111 14.22 3.06 -15.44
N LYS A 112 15.10 3.93 -14.93
CA LYS A 112 16.52 3.98 -15.32
C LYS A 112 17.37 2.88 -14.66
N GLN A 113 16.89 2.23 -13.60
CA GLN A 113 17.63 1.17 -12.89
C GLN A 113 17.35 -0.19 -13.53
N LEU A 114 18.23 -0.59 -14.46
CA LEU A 114 18.08 -1.84 -15.21
C LEU A 114 18.19 -3.11 -14.35
N ASP A 115 18.69 -2.99 -13.12
CA ASP A 115 18.81 -4.08 -12.17
C ASP A 115 17.64 -4.18 -11.19
N ILE A 116 16.61 -3.33 -11.33
CA ILE A 116 15.39 -3.36 -10.51
C ILE A 116 14.20 -3.77 -11.38
N ASP A 117 13.59 -4.91 -11.06
CA ASP A 117 12.47 -5.47 -11.81
C ASP A 117 11.11 -5.02 -11.27
N PHE A 118 11.04 -4.66 -9.99
CA PHE A 118 9.85 -4.12 -9.34
C PHE A 118 10.23 -3.25 -8.16
N TRP A 119 9.40 -2.28 -7.77
CA TRP A 119 9.73 -1.38 -6.67
C TRP A 119 8.52 -0.95 -5.86
N GLY A 120 8.75 -0.61 -4.60
CA GLY A 120 7.73 -0.11 -3.68
C GLY A 120 8.22 1.07 -2.84
N MET A 121 7.36 1.54 -1.95
CA MET A 121 7.67 2.72 -1.14
C MET A 121 8.56 2.38 0.06
N THR A 122 8.20 1.33 0.80
CA THR A 122 8.96 0.81 1.94
C THR A 122 8.97 -0.71 1.91
N ASN A 123 10.00 -1.29 2.51
CA ASN A 123 10.06 -2.71 2.84
C ASN A 123 9.83 -2.96 4.33
N PHE A 124 9.43 -4.18 4.62
CA PHE A 124 9.35 -4.77 5.94
C PHE A 124 10.53 -5.71 6.14
N ARG A 125 11.32 -5.50 7.19
CA ARG A 125 12.50 -6.34 7.47
C ARG A 125 12.10 -7.75 7.89
N LYS A 126 12.87 -8.76 7.46
CA LYS A 126 12.71 -10.14 7.92
C LYS A 126 12.71 -10.21 9.46
N THR A 127 11.72 -10.89 10.01
CA THR A 127 11.65 -11.25 11.44
C THR A 127 11.59 -12.77 11.59
N LYS A 128 11.45 -13.25 12.83
CA LYS A 128 11.18 -14.67 13.11
C LYS A 128 9.89 -15.17 12.45
N TYR A 129 8.90 -14.30 12.25
CA TYR A 129 7.56 -14.67 11.80
C TYR A 129 7.25 -14.26 10.37
N PHE A 130 7.87 -13.17 9.89
CA PHE A 130 7.61 -12.60 8.57
C PHE A 130 8.88 -12.60 7.73
N LYS A 131 8.75 -12.96 6.46
CA LYS A 131 9.83 -12.79 5.50
C LYS A 131 9.96 -11.30 5.17
N GLU A 132 11.13 -10.95 4.66
CA GLU A 132 11.32 -9.65 4.04
C GLU A 132 10.38 -9.49 2.85
N HIS A 133 9.71 -8.34 2.76
CA HIS A 133 8.79 -8.04 1.68
C HIS A 133 8.61 -6.54 1.47
N LEU A 134 8.17 -6.16 0.27
CA LEU A 134 7.63 -4.82 0.02
C LEU A 134 6.27 -4.69 0.67
N GLN A 135 5.96 -3.51 1.19
CA GLN A 135 4.61 -3.22 1.64
C GLN A 135 3.68 -2.93 0.46
N SER A 136 2.48 -3.48 0.52
CA SER A 136 1.60 -3.61 -0.66
C SER A 136 0.83 -2.33 -1.05
N TYR A 137 0.86 -1.29 -0.23
CA TYR A 137 0.11 -0.04 -0.48
C TYR A 137 0.53 0.68 -1.76
N PHE A 138 1.74 0.42 -2.25
CA PHE A 138 2.20 0.80 -3.57
C PHE A 138 3.32 -0.14 -4.02
N VAL A 139 3.12 -0.80 -5.16
CA VAL A 139 4.19 -1.56 -5.85
C VAL A 139 4.04 -1.44 -7.35
N SER A 140 5.12 -1.12 -8.05
CA SER A 140 5.19 -1.12 -9.51
C SER A 140 6.03 -2.28 -10.01
N TYR A 141 5.50 -3.04 -10.97
CA TYR A 141 6.15 -4.22 -11.56
C TYR A 141 6.50 -3.94 -13.02
N SER A 142 7.72 -4.25 -13.44
CA SER A 142 8.11 -4.16 -14.84
C SER A 142 7.34 -5.15 -15.71
N ARG A 143 7.31 -4.90 -17.02
CA ARG A 143 6.79 -5.85 -18.00
C ARG A 143 7.38 -7.26 -17.82
N GLN A 144 8.68 -7.38 -17.55
CA GLN A 144 9.35 -8.68 -17.39
C GLN A 144 8.77 -9.48 -16.22
N VAL A 145 8.47 -8.79 -15.11
CA VAL A 145 7.81 -9.42 -13.96
C VAL A 145 6.38 -9.84 -14.33
N VAL A 146 5.61 -8.94 -14.95
CA VAL A 146 4.19 -9.19 -15.31
C VAL A 146 4.04 -10.33 -16.33
N SER A 147 4.95 -10.42 -17.30
CA SER A 147 4.98 -11.51 -18.30
C SER A 147 5.44 -12.85 -17.73
N SER A 148 6.01 -12.86 -16.53
CA SER A 148 6.55 -14.08 -15.93
C SER A 148 5.44 -15.06 -15.50
N LYS A 149 5.69 -16.36 -15.69
CA LYS A 149 4.77 -17.40 -15.20
C LYS A 149 4.57 -17.33 -13.69
N VAL A 150 5.56 -16.85 -12.94
CA VAL A 150 5.48 -16.75 -11.47
C VAL A 150 4.49 -15.66 -11.03
N PHE A 151 4.51 -14.49 -11.67
CA PHE A 151 3.55 -13.42 -11.42
C PHE A 151 2.14 -13.87 -11.78
N GLN A 152 1.97 -14.38 -13.00
CA GLN A 152 0.70 -14.84 -13.54
C GLN A 152 0.06 -15.92 -12.66
N LYS A 153 0.84 -16.94 -12.26
CA LYS A 153 0.36 -18.00 -11.35
C LYS A 153 0.01 -17.48 -9.96
N PHE A 154 0.78 -16.53 -9.42
CA PHE A 154 0.48 -15.97 -8.10
C PHE A 154 -0.89 -15.28 -8.11
N TRP A 155 -1.09 -14.32 -9.01
CA TRP A 155 -2.32 -13.52 -9.03
C TRP A 155 -3.56 -14.36 -9.40
N THR A 156 -3.45 -15.26 -10.37
CA THR A 156 -4.56 -16.17 -10.71
C THR A 156 -4.90 -17.18 -9.61
N SER A 157 -3.97 -17.44 -8.67
CA SER A 157 -4.21 -18.32 -7.52
C SER A 157 -4.87 -17.63 -6.31
N ILE A 158 -4.99 -16.31 -6.31
CA ILE A 158 -5.59 -15.56 -5.21
C ILE A 158 -7.06 -15.98 -5.09
N ARG A 159 -7.47 -16.29 -3.86
CA ARG A 159 -8.83 -16.71 -3.52
C ARG A 159 -9.47 -15.64 -2.65
N ASP A 160 -10.79 -15.61 -2.71
CA ASP A 160 -11.59 -14.74 -1.86
C ASP A 160 -11.55 -15.29 -0.44
N TYR A 161 -10.96 -14.51 0.46
CA TYR A 161 -10.95 -14.80 1.89
C TYR A 161 -11.68 -13.69 2.62
N GLU A 162 -12.56 -14.07 3.54
CA GLU A 162 -13.26 -13.12 4.42
C GLU A 162 -12.36 -12.60 5.55
N ASN A 163 -11.20 -13.21 5.79
CA ASN A 163 -10.31 -12.85 6.91
C ASN A 163 -9.04 -12.14 6.43
N ILE A 164 -8.90 -10.86 6.81
CA ILE A 164 -7.75 -10.00 6.45
C ILE A 164 -6.39 -10.57 6.88
N ARG A 165 -6.33 -11.33 7.99
CA ARG A 165 -5.07 -11.97 8.43
C ARG A 165 -4.65 -13.10 7.48
N SER A 166 -5.62 -13.82 6.92
CA SER A 166 -5.34 -14.85 5.91
C SER A 166 -4.78 -14.24 4.63
N VAL A 167 -5.20 -13.02 4.28
CA VAL A 167 -4.69 -12.29 3.11
C VAL A 167 -3.25 -11.83 3.33
N ILE A 168 -2.94 -11.18 4.47
CA ILE A 168 -1.58 -10.68 4.77
C ILE A 168 -0.56 -11.84 4.90
N ASP A 169 -0.89 -12.89 5.66
CA ASP A 169 0.02 -14.03 5.90
C ASP A 169 0.25 -14.91 4.66
N ARG A 170 -0.65 -14.87 3.68
CA ARG A 170 -0.58 -15.70 2.46
C ARG A 170 -0.06 -14.95 1.25
N TYR A 171 -0.34 -13.66 1.13
CA TYR A 171 -0.07 -12.91 -0.10
C TYR A 171 1.04 -11.88 0.09
N GLU A 172 0.80 -10.81 0.84
CA GLU A 172 1.77 -9.70 1.00
C GLU A 172 3.14 -10.18 1.47
N THR A 173 3.16 -10.95 2.54
CA THR A 173 4.41 -11.44 3.16
C THR A 173 5.17 -12.47 2.32
N ARG A 174 4.56 -12.97 1.23
CA ARG A 174 5.13 -14.02 0.38
C ARG A 174 5.51 -13.53 -1.00
N PHE A 175 4.81 -12.56 -1.56
CA PHE A 175 4.92 -12.26 -2.99
C PHE A 175 6.32 -11.74 -3.39
N THR A 176 6.87 -10.78 -2.64
CA THR A 176 8.27 -10.34 -2.84
C THR A 176 9.25 -11.51 -2.74
N GLY A 177 9.06 -12.40 -1.76
CA GLY A 177 9.88 -13.60 -1.58
C GLY A 177 9.75 -14.62 -2.72
N ILE A 178 8.58 -14.70 -3.36
CA ILE A 178 8.34 -15.56 -4.53
C ILE A 178 9.09 -14.99 -5.74
N LEU A 179 8.95 -13.69 -6.02
CA LEU A 179 9.62 -13.02 -7.14
C LEU A 179 11.15 -13.06 -7.01
N THR A 180 11.67 -12.75 -5.82
CA THR A 180 13.12 -12.76 -5.56
C THR A 180 13.75 -14.15 -5.69
N LYS A 181 13.05 -15.21 -5.26
CA LYS A 181 13.48 -16.60 -5.50
C LYS A 181 13.47 -16.99 -6.97
N SER A 182 12.69 -16.31 -7.80
CA SER A 182 12.66 -16.49 -9.26
C SER A 182 13.69 -15.62 -9.99
N GLY A 183 14.56 -14.92 -9.26
CA GLY A 183 15.67 -14.12 -9.83
C GLY A 183 15.36 -12.64 -10.02
N PHE A 184 14.13 -12.19 -9.75
CA PHE A 184 13.78 -10.78 -9.85
C PHE A 184 14.32 -9.98 -8.66
N LYS A 185 14.69 -8.73 -8.90
CA LYS A 185 15.23 -7.82 -7.90
C LYS A 185 14.25 -6.69 -7.63
N TYR A 186 14.21 -6.25 -6.38
CA TYR A 186 13.31 -5.18 -5.97
C TYR A 186 14.04 -3.94 -5.49
N GLY A 187 13.44 -2.78 -5.75
CA GLY A 187 13.85 -1.49 -5.23
C GLY A 187 12.87 -0.93 -4.20
N VAL A 188 13.33 0.01 -3.38
CA VAL A 188 12.48 0.73 -2.42
C VAL A 188 12.86 2.20 -2.38
N VAL A 189 11.88 3.08 -2.17
CA VAL A 189 12.14 4.51 -1.95
C VAL A 189 12.90 4.70 -0.63
N PHE A 190 12.40 4.09 0.44
CA PHE A 190 13.08 4.04 1.73
C PHE A 190 13.42 2.60 2.11
N ASN A 191 14.72 2.29 2.06
CA ASN A 191 15.23 0.98 2.46
C ASN A 191 15.42 0.89 3.97
N THR A 192 14.57 0.10 4.62
CA THR A 192 14.54 -0.03 6.07
C THR A 192 15.35 -1.21 6.59
N LEU A 193 16.11 -1.95 5.77
CA LEU A 193 16.79 -3.17 6.23
C LEU A 193 17.84 -2.94 7.32
N HIS A 194 18.48 -1.77 7.31
CA HIS A 194 19.59 -1.43 8.20
C HIS A 194 19.26 -0.35 9.24
N GLU A 195 18.02 0.14 9.25
CA GLU A 195 17.57 1.17 10.18
C GLU A 195 17.46 0.63 11.62
N ASN A 196 17.50 1.50 12.64
CA ASN A 196 17.23 1.05 14.01
C ASN A 196 15.71 0.82 14.21
N SER A 197 15.34 -0.38 14.68
CA SER A 197 13.94 -0.76 14.95
C SER A 197 13.67 -1.20 16.40
N ASP A 198 14.58 -0.94 17.35
CA ASP A 198 14.54 -1.51 18.70
C ASP A 198 13.30 -1.08 19.51
N GLU A 199 12.77 0.12 19.24
CA GLU A 199 11.58 0.67 19.89
C GLU A 199 10.24 0.21 19.25
N MET A 200 10.32 -0.60 18.19
CA MET A 200 9.17 -0.98 17.38
C MET A 200 8.75 -2.42 17.65
N VAL A 201 7.44 -2.67 17.70
CA VAL A 201 6.91 -4.04 17.86
C VAL A 201 7.20 -4.88 16.62
N HIS A 202 7.09 -4.25 15.45
CA HIS A 202 7.45 -4.80 14.17
C HIS A 202 8.28 -3.78 13.39
N PRO A 203 9.22 -4.22 12.53
CA PRO A 203 10.02 -3.32 11.71
C PRO A 203 9.22 -2.75 10.52
N ASP A 204 8.00 -2.24 10.78
CA ASP A 204 7.16 -1.54 9.82
C ASP A 204 7.32 -0.01 10.01
N PHE A 205 8.27 0.57 9.30
CA PHE A 205 8.55 2.01 9.39
C PHE A 205 7.41 2.86 8.83
N SER A 206 6.64 2.35 7.86
CA SER A 206 5.50 3.09 7.30
C SER A 206 4.40 3.32 8.32
N TYR A 207 4.35 2.49 9.36
CA TYR A 207 3.42 2.62 10.47
C TYR A 207 4.07 3.35 11.65
N TYR A 208 5.19 2.85 12.19
CA TYR A 208 5.73 3.29 13.49
C TYR A 208 6.66 4.51 13.44
N LYS A 209 7.15 4.92 12.26
CA LYS A 209 8.15 6.01 12.15
C LYS A 209 7.75 7.02 11.06
N PRO A 210 6.57 7.67 11.16
CA PRO A 210 6.08 8.60 10.13
C PRO A 210 7.04 9.77 9.84
N PHE A 211 7.80 10.25 10.83
CA PHE A 211 8.84 11.27 10.59
C PHE A 211 9.97 10.76 9.71
N LYS A 212 10.41 9.50 9.88
CA LYS A 212 11.41 8.88 8.99
C LYS A 212 10.91 8.73 7.56
N ILE A 213 9.60 8.46 7.38
CA ILE A 213 8.93 8.44 6.07
C ILE A 213 9.06 9.80 5.38
N LEU A 214 8.85 10.89 6.12
CA LEU A 214 9.02 12.25 5.58
C LEU A 214 10.50 12.62 5.33
N GLU A 215 11.40 12.28 6.25
CA GLU A 215 12.85 12.52 6.11
C GLU A 215 13.43 11.89 4.84
N HIS A 216 12.97 10.67 4.50
CA HIS A 216 13.39 9.96 3.30
C HIS A 216 12.56 10.29 2.06
N ARG A 217 11.69 11.31 2.16
CA ARG A 217 10.79 11.76 1.08
C ARG A 217 9.97 10.64 0.46
N VAL A 218 9.44 9.71 1.26
CA VAL A 218 8.50 8.72 0.74
C VAL A 218 7.21 9.44 0.33
N PRO A 219 6.80 9.41 -0.94
CA PRO A 219 5.78 10.31 -1.50
C PRO A 219 4.37 10.07 -0.96
N VAL A 220 4.14 9.03 -0.17
CA VAL A 220 2.83 8.77 0.43
C VAL A 220 3.00 8.43 1.91
N LEU A 221 2.02 8.80 2.72
CA LEU A 221 2.03 8.57 4.16
C LEU A 221 0.76 7.82 4.57
N LYS A 222 0.91 6.68 5.26
CA LYS A 222 -0.23 5.88 5.71
C LYS A 222 -1.13 6.67 6.66
N VAL A 223 -2.43 6.65 6.39
CA VAL A 223 -3.44 7.22 7.30
C VAL A 223 -3.34 6.59 8.69
N LYS A 224 -3.11 5.27 8.73
CA LYS A 224 -2.88 4.54 10.00
C LYS A 224 -1.68 5.02 10.79
N ALA A 225 -0.63 5.54 10.14
CA ALA A 225 0.50 6.12 10.85
C ALA A 225 0.08 7.41 11.58
N ILE A 226 -0.84 8.19 11.01
CA ILE A 226 -1.41 9.36 11.68
C ILE A 226 -2.28 8.92 12.85
N GLN A 227 -3.19 7.96 12.62
CA GLN A 227 -4.11 7.44 13.66
C GLN A 227 -3.38 6.85 14.87
N ALA A 228 -2.24 6.20 14.65
CA ALA A 228 -1.48 5.51 15.68
C ALA A 228 -0.59 6.42 16.53
N HIS A 229 -0.43 7.70 16.17
CA HIS A 229 0.46 8.63 16.89
C HIS A 229 -0.27 9.91 17.29
N PRO A 230 -1.35 9.83 18.11
CA PRO A 230 -2.15 11.01 18.50
C PRO A 230 -1.31 12.08 19.21
N LEU A 231 -0.34 11.69 20.03
CA LEU A 231 0.54 12.62 20.74
C LEU A 231 1.47 13.42 19.81
N GLN A 232 1.70 12.92 18.60
CA GLN A 232 2.57 13.56 17.60
C GLN A 232 1.76 14.14 16.42
N ALA A 233 0.43 14.12 16.48
CA ALA A 233 -0.45 14.47 15.38
C ALA A 233 -0.19 15.90 14.87
N ASP A 234 -0.15 16.90 15.76
CA ASP A 234 0.11 18.29 15.38
C ASP A 234 1.53 18.50 14.85
N GLN A 235 2.52 17.84 15.45
CA GLN A 235 3.90 17.88 14.98
C GLN A 235 4.04 17.28 13.57
N LEU A 236 3.39 16.15 13.33
CA LEU A 236 3.40 15.47 12.03
C LEU A 236 2.68 16.31 10.97
N LYS A 237 1.53 16.88 11.31
CA LYS A 237 0.79 17.80 10.45
C LYS A 237 1.61 19.03 10.07
N ASN A 238 2.26 19.66 11.04
CA ASN A 238 3.14 20.80 10.80
C ASN A 238 4.36 20.40 9.96
N LYS A 239 4.93 19.22 10.22
CA LYS A 239 6.06 18.74 9.44
C LYS A 239 5.69 18.52 7.98
N ILE A 240 4.55 17.92 7.68
CA ILE A 240 4.05 17.75 6.30
C ILE A 240 3.99 19.12 5.60
N ARG A 241 3.39 20.13 6.24
CA ARG A 241 3.29 21.50 5.69
C ARG A 241 4.64 22.17 5.44
N GLU A 242 5.63 21.85 6.26
CA GLU A 242 6.98 22.40 6.14
C GLU A 242 7.75 21.78 4.96
N VAL A 243 7.54 20.49 4.68
CA VAL A 243 8.38 19.72 3.74
C VAL A 243 7.73 19.39 2.41
N SER A 244 6.44 19.67 2.24
CA SER A 244 5.69 19.39 1.01
C SER A 244 4.66 20.46 0.66
N ASP A 245 4.27 20.46 -0.61
CA ASP A 245 3.18 21.30 -1.14
C ASP A 245 1.81 20.59 -1.04
N PHE A 246 1.65 19.66 -0.11
CA PHE A 246 0.40 18.92 0.05
C PHE A 246 -0.73 19.86 0.54
N PRO A 247 -1.91 19.91 -0.11
CA PRO A 247 -2.93 20.91 0.20
C PRO A 247 -3.40 20.87 1.65
N ILE A 248 -3.36 22.02 2.33
CA ILE A 248 -3.67 22.13 3.75
C ILE A 248 -5.15 21.82 4.04
N GLU A 249 -6.04 22.15 3.12
CA GLU A 249 -7.48 21.88 3.22
C GLU A 249 -7.75 20.37 3.24
N ILE A 250 -7.06 19.63 2.38
CA ILE A 250 -7.14 18.17 2.31
C ILE A 250 -6.51 17.55 3.55
N LEU A 251 -5.36 18.06 3.98
CA LEU A 251 -4.71 17.59 5.20
C LEU A 251 -5.60 17.80 6.43
N ASN A 252 -6.23 18.96 6.56
CA ASN A 252 -7.20 19.25 7.61
C ASN A 252 -8.38 18.28 7.55
N SER A 253 -8.95 18.07 6.36
CA SER A 253 -10.05 17.12 6.15
C SER A 253 -9.69 15.71 6.61
N VAL A 254 -8.48 15.22 6.31
CA VAL A 254 -8.02 13.90 6.76
C VAL A 254 -7.94 13.84 8.29
N TYR A 255 -7.32 14.82 8.94
CA TYR A 255 -7.19 14.84 10.40
C TYR A 255 -8.54 14.93 11.11
N SER A 256 -9.52 15.61 10.51
CA SER A 256 -10.88 15.71 11.05
C SER A 256 -11.72 14.45 10.81
N SER A 257 -11.42 13.64 9.78
CA SER A 257 -12.20 12.46 9.43
C SER A 257 -11.71 11.16 10.09
N ILE A 258 -10.49 11.15 10.63
CA ILE A 258 -9.91 9.95 11.23
C ILE A 258 -10.23 9.83 12.72
N GLU A 259 -10.52 8.61 13.15
CA GLU A 259 -10.51 8.26 14.56
C GLU A 259 -9.07 7.89 14.97
N PHE A 260 -8.50 8.61 15.93
CA PHE A 260 -7.20 8.27 16.52
C PHE A 260 -7.33 7.03 17.41
N PHE A 261 -6.29 6.20 17.42
CA PHE A 261 -6.23 5.07 18.34
C PHE A 261 -6.03 5.59 19.76
N SER A 262 -6.75 5.02 20.73
CA SER A 262 -6.59 5.44 22.13
C SER A 262 -5.15 5.19 22.61
N ILE A 263 -4.65 6.07 23.47
CA ILE A 263 -3.29 5.97 24.04
C ILE A 263 -3.14 4.64 24.81
N GLU A 264 -4.22 4.17 25.45
CA GLU A 264 -4.28 2.84 26.06
C GLU A 264 -4.19 1.73 25.02
N ASN A 265 -4.77 1.88 23.82
CA ASN A 265 -4.63 0.90 22.74
C ASN A 265 -3.22 0.88 22.12
N GLU A 266 -2.44 1.96 22.18
CA GLU A 266 -1.05 1.93 21.73
C GLU A 266 -0.18 1.04 22.65
N GLN A 267 -0.39 1.16 23.97
CA GLN A 267 0.24 0.30 24.97
C GLN A 267 -0.39 -1.11 25.00
N THR A 268 -1.70 -1.22 24.79
CA THR A 268 -2.43 -2.48 24.78
C THR A 268 -2.23 -3.25 23.48
N GLU A 269 -1.97 -2.63 22.34
CA GLU A 269 -1.49 -3.32 21.14
C GLU A 269 -0.11 -3.88 21.40
N ARG A 270 0.84 -3.07 21.91
CA ARG A 270 2.15 -3.55 22.39
C ARG A 270 1.98 -4.75 23.33
N TYR A 271 1.12 -4.66 24.34
CA TYR A 271 0.92 -5.68 25.37
C TYR A 271 0.15 -6.92 24.90
N THR A 272 -0.90 -6.72 24.09
CA THR A 272 -1.73 -7.79 23.53
C THR A 272 -0.97 -8.54 22.44
N LEU A 273 -0.09 -7.87 21.68
CA LEU A 273 0.83 -8.54 20.76
C LEU A 273 1.89 -9.36 21.52
N LEU A 274 2.49 -8.81 22.58
CA LEU A 274 3.41 -9.54 23.46
C LEU A 274 2.75 -10.79 24.08
N LYS A 275 1.50 -10.65 24.56
CA LYS A 275 0.70 -11.78 25.10
C LYS A 275 0.36 -12.81 24.02
N LYS A 276 0.07 -12.37 22.79
CA LYS A 276 -0.18 -13.25 21.61
C LYS A 276 1.08 -14.01 21.18
N VAL A 277 2.27 -13.40 21.25
CA VAL A 277 3.56 -14.07 21.03
C VAL A 277 3.82 -15.13 22.10
N ARG A 278 3.59 -14.80 23.38
CA ARG A 278 3.72 -15.75 24.50
C ARG A 278 2.77 -16.94 24.38
N ASN A 279 1.54 -16.73 23.92
CA ASN A 279 0.57 -17.80 23.67
C ASN A 279 0.94 -18.66 22.45
N LYS A 280 1.57 -18.07 21.41
CA LYS A 280 2.12 -18.81 20.25
C LYS A 280 3.32 -19.69 20.66
N ILE A 281 4.15 -19.23 21.58
CA ILE A 281 5.26 -20.00 22.19
C ILE A 281 4.71 -21.22 22.95
N LYS A 282 3.71 -21.02 23.82
CA LYS A 282 3.08 -22.13 24.57
C LYS A 282 2.46 -23.20 23.66
N ARG A 283 1.79 -22.79 22.58
CA ARG A 283 1.18 -23.73 21.61
C ARG A 283 2.17 -24.49 20.74
N THR A 284 3.38 -23.95 20.56
CA THR A 284 4.44 -24.59 19.75
C THR A 284 5.29 -25.54 20.61
N ILE A 285 5.46 -25.24 21.90
CA ILE A 285 6.18 -26.09 22.86
C ILE A 285 5.29 -27.23 23.37
N GLY A 286 3.99 -26.99 23.60
CA GLY A 286 3.04 -28.02 24.05
C GLY A 286 2.58 -29.04 22.99
N ARG A 287 3.15 -29.00 21.79
CA ARG A 287 2.94 -30.00 20.71
C ARG A 287 4.16 -30.90 20.46
N LYS A 288 5.20 -30.78 21.29
CA LYS A 288 6.41 -31.63 21.29
C LYS A 288 6.56 -32.40 22.61
N GLY A 289 5.46 -32.68 23.30
CA GLY A 289 5.37 -33.61 24.42
C GLY A 289 4.34 -34.67 24.08
#